data_AF-A0A935T8C5-F1
#
_entry.id   AF-A0A935T8C5-F1
#
_cell.length_a   1.000
_cell.length_b   1.000
_cell.length_c   1.000
_cell.angle_alpha   90.00
_cell.angle_beta   90.00
_cell.angle_gamma   90.00
#
_symmetry.space_group_name_H-M   'P 1'
#
loop_
_entity.id
_entity.type
_entity.pdbx_description
1 polymer ?
#
loop_
_entity_poly.entity_id
_entity_poly.type
_entity_poly.pdbx_seq_one_letter_code
_entity_poly.pdbx_strand_id
1 'polypeptide(L)'
;MLISAMSVACAEYEENELLAITESGPVAVDSKCDQVAVPRLSLRVDHKRCRDSGRDIHYEYEDFLLSLNEESIFARSYLDEPKTVDMRAIIGGETYRMLGRPDFKSNLFCQSVSFLKSLGKSTFKYLTNDGYQDVPAQFVRECQPPHNQPMQTDEP
;
A
#
# COMPACT_ATOMS: atom_id res chain seq x y z
N MET A 1 24.43 -26.62 13.17
CA MET A 1 23.95 -25.23 13.36
C MET A 1 22.51 -25.18 12.89
N LEU A 2 21.56 -25.05 13.81
CA LEU A 2 20.14 -24.95 13.52
C LEU A 2 19.78 -23.46 13.37
N ILE A 3 19.29 -23.07 12.20
CA ILE A 3 18.69 -21.75 11.99
C ILE A 3 17.29 -21.82 12.60
N SER A 4 17.11 -21.14 13.72
CA SER A 4 15.81 -21.01 14.38
C SER A 4 14.96 -20.02 13.58
N ALA A 5 13.95 -20.53 12.88
CA ALA A 5 12.93 -19.71 12.27
C ALA A 5 12.09 -19.11 13.40
N MET A 6 12.30 -17.83 13.72
CA MET A 6 11.41 -17.11 14.63
C MET A 6 10.08 -16.91 13.90
N SER A 7 9.12 -17.77 14.19
CA SER A 7 7.72 -17.52 13.91
C SER A 7 7.29 -16.33 14.76
N VAL A 8 7.12 -15.17 14.13
CA VAL A 8 6.39 -14.06 14.75
C VAL A 8 4.91 -14.42 14.63
N ALA A 9 4.43 -15.17 15.61
CA ALA A 9 3.00 -15.40 15.80
C ALA A 9 2.40 -14.08 16.31
N CYS A 10 1.87 -13.26 15.39
CA CYS A 10 0.85 -12.28 15.78
C CYS A 10 -0.37 -13.10 16.17
N ALA A 11 -0.70 -13.14 17.46
CA ALA A 11 -1.96 -13.71 17.92
C ALA A 11 -3.11 -12.90 17.29
N GLU A 12 -3.75 -13.47 16.29
CA GLU A 12 -5.00 -12.99 15.71
C GLU A 12 -6.12 -13.28 16.71
N TYR A 13 -6.76 -12.24 17.26
CA TYR A 13 -8.08 -12.23 17.94
C TYR A 13 -8.33 -10.74 18.31
N GLU A 14 -9.47 -10.08 18.08
CA GLU A 14 -10.87 -10.46 17.86
C GLU A 14 -11.51 -9.56 16.79
N GLU A 15 -12.58 -10.08 16.19
CA GLU A 15 -13.56 -9.40 15.34
C GLU A 15 -13.99 -8.04 15.93
N ASN A 16 -13.99 -6.97 15.13
CA ASN A 16 -15.10 -6.02 15.13
C ASN A 16 -15.04 -5.00 13.97
N GLU A 17 -16.20 -4.91 13.33
CA GLU A 17 -16.72 -3.85 12.46
C GLU A 17 -15.97 -3.54 11.15
N LEU A 18 -16.36 -4.29 10.12
CA LEU A 18 -16.45 -3.78 8.74
C LEU A 18 -17.27 -2.47 8.76
N LEU A 19 -16.58 -1.33 8.85
CA LEU A 19 -17.18 -0.04 8.53
C LEU A 19 -17.27 0.07 7.00
N ALA A 20 -18.48 -0.21 6.51
CA ALA A 20 -18.87 -0.10 5.12
C ALA A 20 -18.76 1.34 4.61
N ILE A 21 -18.01 1.57 3.52
CA ILE A 21 -18.22 2.64 2.51
C ILE A 21 -17.43 2.20 1.25
N THR A 22 -17.93 1.98 0.04
CA THR A 22 -19.24 2.07 -0.63
C THR A 22 -19.23 1.02 -1.75
N GLU A 23 -20.20 0.11 -1.77
CA GLU A 23 -20.55 -0.60 -2.99
C GLU A 23 -21.12 0.42 -3.98
N SER A 24 -20.43 0.71 -5.08
CA SER A 24 -21.18 1.06 -6.29
C SER A 24 -21.78 -0.26 -6.77
N GLY A 25 -23.10 -0.40 -6.63
CA GLY A 25 -23.85 -1.59 -7.07
C GLY A 25 -23.60 -1.94 -8.54
N PRO A 26 -24.14 -3.07 -9.03
CA PRO A 26 -24.00 -3.47 -10.42
C PRO A 26 -24.57 -2.36 -11.31
N VAL A 27 -23.69 -1.60 -11.95
CA VAL A 27 -24.06 -0.69 -13.03
C VAL A 27 -24.56 -1.58 -14.15
N ALA A 28 -25.83 -1.43 -14.50
CA ALA A 28 -26.41 -2.06 -15.67
C ALA A 28 -25.49 -1.78 -16.88
N VAL A 29 -24.87 -2.84 -17.40
CA VAL A 29 -23.98 -2.77 -18.55
C VAL A 29 -24.86 -2.56 -19.78
N ASP A 30 -25.09 -1.30 -20.14
CA ASP A 30 -25.56 -0.97 -21.48
C ASP A 30 -24.48 -1.41 -22.47
N SER A 31 -24.80 -2.45 -23.24
CA SER A 31 -23.86 -3.28 -24.02
C SER A 31 -23.36 -2.59 -25.29
N LYS A 32 -23.15 -1.27 -25.26
CA LYS A 32 -22.64 -0.48 -26.38
C LYS A 32 -21.76 0.68 -25.92
N CYS A 33 -20.67 0.38 -25.24
CA CYS A 33 -19.46 1.19 -25.30
C CYS A 33 -18.30 0.35 -24.76
N ASP A 34 -17.32 0.04 -25.61
CA ASP A 34 -15.99 -0.41 -25.20
C ASP A 34 -15.30 0.70 -24.40
N GLN A 35 -15.73 0.92 -23.15
CA GLN A 35 -14.95 1.70 -22.21
C GLN A 35 -13.83 0.79 -21.73
N VAL A 36 -12.65 0.97 -22.32
CA VAL A 36 -11.40 0.42 -21.80
C VAL A 36 -11.29 0.89 -20.35
N ALA A 37 -11.54 -0.01 -19.39
CA ALA A 37 -11.49 0.31 -17.97
C ALA A 37 -10.08 0.81 -17.65
N VAL A 38 -9.94 2.10 -17.38
CA VAL A 38 -8.67 2.66 -16.93
C VAL A 38 -8.39 2.09 -15.55
N PRO A 39 -7.26 1.38 -15.34
CA PRO A 39 -7.00 0.74 -14.07
C PRO A 39 -6.80 1.80 -12.98
N ARG A 40 -7.60 1.71 -11.93
CA ARG A 40 -7.58 2.60 -10.77
C ARG A 40 -6.90 1.90 -9.60
N LEU A 41 -6.06 2.64 -8.87
CA LEU A 41 -5.54 2.18 -7.59
C LEU A 41 -6.71 1.98 -6.62
N SER A 42 -6.77 0.80 -6.01
CA SER A 42 -7.65 0.52 -4.88
C SER A 42 -6.82 0.44 -3.60
N LEU A 43 -7.48 0.74 -2.48
CA LEU A 43 -6.83 0.86 -1.18
C LEU A 43 -7.61 0.09 -0.13
N ARG A 44 -6.89 -0.65 0.72
CA ARG A 44 -7.36 -1.07 2.03
C ARG A 44 -6.39 -0.57 3.10
N VAL A 45 -6.95 -0.11 4.22
CA VAL A 45 -6.17 0.35 5.37
C VAL A 45 -6.68 -0.39 6.60
N ASP A 46 -5.79 -1.10 7.28
CA ASP A 46 -6.08 -1.80 8.52
C ASP A 46 -5.26 -1.19 9.67
N HIS A 47 -5.93 -0.68 10.68
CA HIS A 47 -5.26 -0.23 11.90
C HIS A 47 -5.05 -1.41 12.84
N LYS A 48 -3.83 -1.61 13.33
CA LYS A 48 -3.49 -2.73 14.22
C LYS A 48 -2.68 -2.27 15.43
N ARG A 49 -2.98 -2.92 16.55
CA ARG A 49 -2.24 -2.80 17.81
C ARG A 49 -1.69 -4.15 18.19
N CYS A 50 -0.37 -4.31 18.14
CA CYS A 50 0.31 -5.54 18.53
C CYS A 50 0.99 -5.39 19.87
N ARG A 51 0.90 -6.42 20.70
CA ARG A 51 1.66 -6.56 21.93
C ARG A 51 2.70 -7.65 21.73
N ASP A 52 3.98 -7.32 21.88
CA ASP A 52 5.02 -8.36 21.91
C ASP A 52 5.10 -8.99 23.30
N SER A 53 5.40 -10.28 23.36
CA SER A 53 5.25 -11.15 24.55
C SER A 53 6.33 -10.96 25.65
N GLY A 54 7.03 -9.82 25.67
CA GLY A 54 8.07 -9.52 26.67
C GLY A 54 8.39 -8.04 26.81
N ARG A 55 8.18 -7.51 28.04
CA ARG A 55 8.06 -6.07 28.38
C ARG A 55 6.96 -5.38 27.57
N ASP A 56 6.23 -4.45 28.18
CA ASP A 56 5.04 -3.80 27.60
C ASP A 56 5.35 -2.93 26.37
N ILE A 57 5.82 -3.54 25.29
CA ILE A 57 6.08 -2.89 24.02
C ILE A 57 4.82 -3.05 23.19
N HIS A 58 4.10 -1.94 23.08
CA HIS A 58 2.92 -1.80 22.23
C HIS A 58 3.36 -1.16 20.92
N TYR A 59 3.17 -1.86 19.82
CA TYR A 59 3.33 -1.30 18.49
C TYR A 59 1.95 -1.00 17.92
N GLU A 60 1.74 0.25 17.53
CA GLU A 60 0.56 0.69 16.81
C GLU A 60 0.97 1.08 15.40
N TYR A 61 0.25 0.56 14.41
CA TYR A 61 0.55 0.83 13.02
C TYR A 61 -0.69 0.76 12.13
N GLU A 62 -0.58 1.39 10.97
CA GLU A 62 -1.50 1.28 9.85
C GLU A 62 -0.86 0.39 8.79
N ASP A 63 -1.54 -0.70 8.43
CA ASP A 63 -1.22 -1.52 7.27
C ASP A 63 -1.97 -0.97 6.05
N PHE A 64 -1.27 -0.78 4.94
CA PHE A 64 -1.82 -0.35 3.66
C PHE A 64 -1.69 -1.49 2.66
N LEU A 65 -2.78 -1.86 2.00
CA LEU A 65 -2.78 -2.72 0.83
C LEU A 65 -3.25 -1.90 -0.37
N LEU A 66 -2.29 -1.57 -1.23
CA LEU A 66 -2.49 -0.70 -2.40
C LEU A 66 -2.46 -1.56 -3.65
N SER A 67 -3.58 -1.70 -4.35
CA SER A 67 -3.73 -2.65 -5.46
C SER A 67 -3.98 -1.95 -6.79
N LEU A 68 -3.26 -2.38 -7.83
CA LEU A 68 -3.45 -1.94 -9.20
C LEU A 68 -3.44 -3.18 -10.10
N ASN A 69 -4.57 -3.44 -10.76
CA ASN A 69 -4.82 -4.70 -11.46
C ASN A 69 -4.71 -5.90 -10.50
N GLU A 70 -3.94 -6.93 -10.87
CA GLU A 70 -3.77 -8.18 -10.13
C GLU A 70 -2.63 -8.14 -9.11
N GLU A 71 -1.92 -7.01 -8.99
CA GLU A 71 -0.80 -6.83 -8.07
C GLU A 71 -1.14 -5.81 -6.98
N SER A 72 -0.59 -6.04 -5.78
CA SER A 72 -0.73 -5.17 -4.63
C SER A 72 0.61 -4.90 -3.96
N ILE A 73 0.81 -3.68 -3.46
CA ILE A 73 1.89 -3.37 -2.53
C ILE A 73 1.33 -3.41 -1.11
N PHE A 74 1.97 -4.21 -0.26
CA PHE A 74 1.75 -4.20 1.18
C PHE A 74 2.76 -3.26 1.83
N ALA A 75 2.25 -2.26 2.56
CA ALA A 75 3.06 -1.27 3.25
C ALA A 75 2.57 -1.05 4.69
N ARG A 76 3.43 -0.54 5.56
CA ARG A 76 3.12 -0.29 6.97
C ARG A 76 3.62 1.08 7.42
N SER A 77 2.86 1.79 8.23
CA SER A 77 3.30 3.02 8.88
C SER A 77 3.04 2.90 10.38
N TYR A 78 4.09 3.05 11.19
CA TYR A 78 3.94 3.05 12.64
C TYR A 78 3.46 4.41 13.13
N LEU A 79 2.64 4.41 14.18
CA LEU A 79 2.04 5.65 14.71
C LEU A 79 3.05 6.57 15.40
N ASP A 80 4.17 6.02 15.89
CA ASP A 80 5.29 6.77 16.46
C ASP A 80 6.23 7.37 15.40
N GLU A 81 6.25 6.79 14.20
CA GLU A 81 6.91 7.33 13.00
C GLU A 81 5.90 7.62 11.87
N PRO A 82 4.93 8.53 12.06
CA PRO A 82 3.76 8.64 11.19
C PRO A 82 4.06 9.11 9.76
N LYS A 83 5.27 9.64 9.51
CA LYS A 83 5.74 10.06 8.19
C LYS A 83 6.50 8.96 7.44
N THR A 84 6.87 7.88 8.12
CA THR A 84 7.63 6.76 7.58
C THR A 84 6.67 5.66 7.14
N VAL A 85 6.93 5.11 5.96
CA VAL A 85 6.25 3.93 5.43
C VAL A 85 7.28 2.88 5.05
N ASP A 86 7.08 1.68 5.57
CA ASP A 86 7.82 0.48 5.23
C ASP A 86 7.07 -0.27 4.11
N MET A 87 7.63 -0.27 2.91
CA MET A 87 7.13 -1.00 1.74
C MET A 87 7.64 -2.44 1.84
N ARG A 88 6.77 -3.39 2.21
CA ARG A 88 7.20 -4.71 2.68
C ARG A 88 7.21 -5.76 1.59
N ALA A 89 6.17 -5.80 0.76
CA ALA A 89 6.03 -6.84 -0.25
C ALA A 89 5.18 -6.38 -1.43
N ILE A 90 5.37 -7.07 -2.55
CA ILE A 90 4.39 -7.15 -3.64
C ILE A 90 3.66 -8.48 -3.49
N ILE A 91 2.34 -8.42 -3.63
CA ILE A 91 1.42 -9.56 -3.59
C ILE A 91 0.78 -9.67 -4.99
N GLY A 92 0.88 -10.85 -5.60
CA GLY A 92 0.23 -11.16 -6.87
C GLY A 92 -0.32 -12.57 -6.84
N GLY A 93 -1.64 -12.72 -7.02
CA GLY A 93 -2.33 -13.99 -6.79
C GLY A 93 -2.05 -14.53 -5.37
N GLU A 94 -1.54 -15.76 -5.29
CA GLU A 94 -1.17 -16.42 -4.03
C GLU A 94 0.31 -16.22 -3.63
N THR A 95 1.05 -15.39 -4.37
CA THR A 95 2.49 -15.21 -4.15
C THR A 95 2.79 -13.86 -3.51
N TYR A 96 3.83 -13.85 -2.67
CA TYR A 96 4.40 -12.63 -2.11
C TYR A 96 5.92 -12.60 -2.36
N ARG A 97 6.45 -11.40 -2.62
CA ARG A 97 7.90 -11.19 -2.78
C ARG A 97 8.32 -9.81 -2.26
N MET A 98 9.59 -9.68 -1.88
CA MET A 98 10.17 -8.37 -1.58
C MET A 98 10.24 -7.49 -2.82
N LEU A 99 10.22 -6.18 -2.59
CA LEU A 99 10.43 -5.20 -3.65
C LEU A 99 11.88 -5.27 -4.13
N GLY A 100 12.04 -5.36 -5.45
CA GLY A 100 13.30 -5.19 -6.14
C GLY A 100 13.38 -3.82 -6.82
N ARG A 101 14.59 -3.45 -7.24
CA ARG A 101 14.82 -2.21 -8.01
C ARG A 101 13.88 -2.02 -9.22
N PRO A 102 13.53 -3.06 -10.01
CA PRO A 102 12.59 -2.89 -11.13
C PRO A 102 11.22 -2.38 -10.69
N ASP A 103 10.77 -2.75 -9.49
CA ASP A 103 9.43 -2.40 -9.01
C ASP A 103 9.27 -0.90 -8.75
N PHE A 104 10.37 -0.20 -8.42
CA PHE A 104 10.34 1.24 -8.19
C PHE A 104 9.99 2.07 -9.43
N LYS A 105 10.01 1.44 -10.62
CA LYS A 105 9.58 2.06 -11.88
C LYS A 105 8.18 1.64 -12.30
N SER A 106 7.52 0.77 -11.53
CA SER A 106 6.19 0.27 -11.85
C SER A 106 5.11 1.33 -11.61
N ASN A 107 4.03 1.26 -12.40
CA ASN A 107 2.85 2.11 -12.17
C ASN A 107 2.23 1.88 -10.79
N LEU A 108 2.21 0.63 -10.33
CA LEU A 108 1.73 0.27 -8.99
C LEU A 108 2.53 1.01 -7.92
N PHE A 109 3.86 0.99 -8.00
CA PHE A 109 4.72 1.71 -7.07
C PHE A 109 4.49 3.22 -7.11
N CYS A 110 4.44 3.82 -8.30
CA CYS A 110 4.29 5.27 -8.38
C CYS A 110 2.91 5.78 -7.96
N GLN A 111 1.84 5.06 -8.28
CA GLN A 111 0.51 5.41 -7.79
C GLN A 111 0.43 5.23 -6.27
N SER A 112 1.03 4.16 -5.74
CA SER A 112 1.11 3.91 -4.29
C SER A 112 1.85 5.02 -3.54
N VAL A 113 3.04 5.40 -4.00
CA VAL A 113 3.84 6.49 -3.41
C VAL A 113 3.08 7.81 -3.49
N SER A 114 2.45 8.12 -4.63
CA SER A 114 1.70 9.35 -4.81
C SER A 114 0.50 9.44 -3.87
N PHE A 115 -0.21 8.33 -3.68
CA PHE A 115 -1.30 8.24 -2.72
C PHE A 115 -0.79 8.38 -1.28
N LEU A 116 0.26 7.66 -0.89
CA LEU A 116 0.83 7.76 0.46
C LEU A 116 1.34 9.17 0.76
N LYS A 117 1.89 9.89 -0.24
CA LYS A 117 2.24 11.31 -0.10
C LYS A 117 1.02 12.20 0.14
N SER A 118 -0.13 11.92 -0.48
CA SER A 118 -1.36 12.69 -0.20
C SER A 118 -1.88 12.47 1.22
N LEU A 119 -1.53 11.34 1.85
CA LEU A 119 -1.72 11.07 3.28
C LEU A 119 -0.63 11.67 4.18
N GLY A 120 0.28 12.48 3.64
CA GLY A 120 1.35 13.13 4.41
C GLY A 120 2.58 12.27 4.70
N LYS A 121 2.68 11.07 4.10
CA LYS A 121 3.86 10.21 4.22
C LYS A 121 4.99 10.76 3.34
N SER A 122 6.21 10.85 3.89
CA SER A 122 7.35 11.49 3.20
C SER A 122 8.60 10.62 3.14
N THR A 123 8.71 9.63 4.01
CA THR A 123 9.87 8.74 4.10
C THR A 123 9.43 7.34 3.71
N PHE A 124 10.09 6.75 2.73
CA PHE A 124 9.74 5.43 2.20
C PHE A 124 10.95 4.52 2.36
N LYS A 125 10.76 3.43 3.10
CA LYS A 125 11.73 2.35 3.24
C LYS A 125 11.20 1.11 2.54
N TYR A 126 12.07 0.16 2.22
CA TYR A 126 11.68 -1.14 1.68
C TYR A 126 12.46 -2.27 2.34
N LEU A 127 11.82 -3.42 2.47
CA LEU A 127 12.41 -4.59 3.11
C LEU A 127 13.39 -5.29 2.15
N THR A 128 14.59 -5.55 2.64
CA THR A 128 15.63 -6.37 1.99
C THR A 128 16.03 -7.53 2.91
N ASN A 129 16.86 -8.45 2.39
CA ASN A 129 17.45 -9.52 3.21
C ASN A 129 18.25 -8.99 4.41
N ASP A 130 18.82 -7.79 4.28
CA ASP A 130 19.67 -7.16 5.31
C ASP A 130 18.88 -6.20 6.21
N GLY A 131 17.55 -6.17 6.08
CA GLY A 131 16.65 -5.26 6.79
C GLY A 131 16.10 -4.14 5.93
N TYR A 132 15.59 -3.08 6.56
CA TYR A 132 14.98 -1.95 5.87
C TYR A 132 16.03 -1.01 5.28
N GLN A 133 15.84 -0.63 4.01
CA GLN A 133 16.65 0.36 3.32
C GLN A 133 15.77 1.49 2.79
N ASP A 134 16.31 2.70 2.65
CA ASP A 134 15.57 3.79 2.03
C ASP A 134 15.30 3.51 0.55
N VAL A 135 14.09 3.79 0.09
CA VAL A 135 13.81 3.82 -1.34
C VAL A 135 14.66 4.95 -1.96
N PRO A 136 15.42 4.68 -3.05
CA PRO A 136 16.23 5.72 -3.67
C PRO A 136 15.40 6.94 -4.08
N ALA A 137 15.82 8.13 -3.63
CA ALA A 137 15.06 9.37 -3.74
C ALA A 137 14.67 9.74 -5.18
N GLN A 138 15.42 9.30 -6.18
CA GLN A 138 15.08 9.47 -7.59
C GLN A 138 13.71 8.85 -7.94
N PHE A 139 13.44 7.62 -7.50
CA PHE A 139 12.17 6.94 -7.79
C PHE A 139 11.01 7.60 -7.06
N VAL A 140 11.22 7.99 -5.80
CA VAL A 140 10.18 8.69 -5.03
C VAL A 140 9.83 10.03 -5.69
N ARG A 141 10.80 10.76 -6.23
CA ARG A 141 10.56 12.06 -6.91
C ARG A 141 9.88 11.91 -8.27
N GLU A 142 10.25 10.87 -9.02
CA GLU A 142 9.66 10.56 -10.34
C GLU A 142 8.17 10.21 -10.23
N CYS A 143 7.75 9.63 -9.11
CA CYS A 143 6.35 9.38 -8.82
C CYS A 143 5.65 10.69 -8.41
N GLN A 144 5.19 11.44 -9.41
CA GLN A 144 4.31 12.59 -9.26
C GLN A 144 2.86 12.14 -9.08
N PRO A 145 2.07 12.85 -8.25
CA PRO A 145 0.63 12.64 -8.23
C PRO A 145 0.06 12.81 -9.64
N PRO A 146 -0.95 12.03 -10.06
CA PRO A 146 -1.60 12.23 -11.34
C PRO A 146 -2.02 13.70 -11.40
N HIS A 147 -1.48 14.43 -12.37
CA HIS A 147 -1.86 15.81 -12.60
C HIS A 147 -3.38 15.84 -12.79
N ASN A 148 -4.10 16.53 -11.91
CA ASN A 148 -5.41 17.07 -12.25
C ASN A 148 -5.18 17.96 -13.47
N GLN A 149 -5.43 17.43 -14.66
CA GLN A 149 -5.56 18.28 -15.83
C GLN A 149 -6.69 19.26 -15.52
N PRO A 150 -6.47 20.58 -15.63
CA PRO A 150 -7.56 21.52 -15.51
C PRO A 150 -8.57 21.16 -16.60
N MET A 151 -9.78 20.80 -16.16
CA MET A 151 -10.94 20.63 -17.00
C MET A 151 -11.08 21.94 -17.77
N GLN A 152 -10.76 21.93 -19.07
CA GLN A 152 -11.07 23.05 -19.94
C GLN A 152 -12.59 23.16 -19.96
N THR A 153 -13.12 24.11 -19.19
CA THR A 153 -14.46 24.64 -19.42
C THR A 153 -14.39 25.36 -20.75
N ASP A 154 -14.79 24.67 -21.82
CA ASP A 154 -15.31 25.33 -23.00
C ASP A 154 -16.56 26.10 -22.55
N GLU A 155 -16.39 27.40 -22.38
CA GLU A 155 -17.49 28.34 -22.19
C GLU A 155 -18.01 28.73 -23.59
N PRO A 156 -19.35 28.79 -23.79
CA PRO A 156 -19.99 28.90 -25.10
C PRO A 156 -19.75 30.21 -25.88
#